data_AF-A0A2E0N5U5-F1
#
_entry.id   AF-A0A2E0N5U5-F1
#
_cell.length_a   1.000
_cell.length_b   1.000
_cell.length_c   1.000
_cell.angle_alpha   90.00
_cell.angle_beta   90.00
_cell.angle_gamma   90.00
#
_symmetry.space_group_name_H-M   'P 1'
#
loop_
_entity.id
_entity.type
_entity.pdbx_description
1 polymer ?
#
loop_
_entity_poly.entity_id
_entity_poly.type
_entity_poly.pdbx_seq_one_letter_code
_entity_poly.pdbx_strand_id
1 'polypeptide(L)'
;MENFTPISAIMGGLLIGTAAMLTLWTNGRIAGISGILSGAMFPKQQDMLWRLLFIAGLLLGGAVYAIASGGLEVITQASPLMTVIAGLLVGFGTRMGSGCTSGHGICGIARFSQRSFVATGTFMLARFITVYLERHV
;
A
#
# COMPACT_ATOMS: atom_id res chain seq x y z
N MET A 1 -21.50 14.87 -5.11
CA MET A 1 -21.86 13.90 -6.16
C MET A 1 -20.64 13.02 -6.39
N GLU A 2 -20.65 11.79 -5.90
CA GLU A 2 -19.58 10.84 -6.26
C GLU A 2 -19.78 10.44 -7.72
N ASN A 3 -18.81 10.76 -8.57
CA ASN A 3 -18.84 10.36 -9.97
C ASN A 3 -18.49 8.88 -10.05
N PHE A 4 -19.46 8.05 -10.44
CA PHE A 4 -19.20 6.66 -10.80
C PHE A 4 -18.24 6.62 -11.98
N THR A 5 -17.00 6.18 -11.74
CA THR A 5 -15.90 6.20 -12.72
C THR A 5 -15.39 4.78 -13.02
N PRO A 6 -16.23 3.93 -13.64
CA PRO A 6 -15.94 2.51 -13.80
C PRO A 6 -14.72 2.25 -14.69
N ILE A 7 -14.54 3.05 -15.75
CA ILE A 7 -13.45 2.87 -16.70
C ILE A 7 -12.10 3.13 -16.02
N SER A 8 -11.95 4.24 -15.29
CA SER A 8 -10.69 4.54 -14.59
C SER A 8 -10.41 3.56 -13.47
N ALA A 9 -11.44 3.08 -12.76
CA ALA A 9 -11.27 2.06 -11.73
C ALA A 9 -10.76 0.73 -12.30
N ILE A 10 -11.30 0.27 -13.44
CA ILE A 10 -10.84 -0.94 -14.13
C ILE A 10 -9.40 -0.75 -14.63
N MET A 11 -9.10 0.39 -15.26
CA MET A 11 -7.75 0.69 -15.75
C MET A 11 -6.73 0.72 -14.61
N GLY A 12 -7.04 1.38 -13.49
CA GLY A 12 -6.20 1.39 -12.30
C GLY A 12 -5.99 -0.01 -11.72
N GLY A 13 -7.06 -0.81 -11.64
CA GLY A 13 -6.99 -2.21 -11.21
C GLY A 13 -6.09 -3.07 -12.09
N LEU A 14 -6.21 -2.94 -13.41
CA LEU A 14 -5.34 -3.63 -14.39
C LEU A 14 -3.88 -3.21 -14.23
N LEU A 15 -3.59 -1.92 -14.05
CA LEU A 15 -2.22 -1.43 -13.82
C LEU A 15 -1.61 -1.98 -12.53
N ILE A 16 -2.36 -1.96 -11.43
CA ILE A 16 -1.90 -2.51 -10.14
C ILE A 16 -1.71 -4.03 -10.24
N GLY A 17 -2.65 -4.74 -10.86
CA GLY A 17 -2.60 -6.19 -11.05
C GLY A 17 -1.41 -6.63 -11.91
N THR A 18 -1.18 -5.95 -13.03
CA THR A 18 -0.02 -6.19 -13.89
C THR A 18 1.29 -5.90 -13.18
N ALA A 19 1.40 -4.80 -12.42
CA ALA A 19 2.59 -4.50 -11.63
C ALA A 19 2.87 -5.57 -10.55
N ALA A 20 1.83 -6.04 -9.86
CA ALA A 20 1.95 -7.12 -8.87
C ALA A 20 2.38 -8.44 -9.52
N MET A 21 1.83 -8.77 -10.68
CA MET A 21 2.18 -9.98 -11.43
C MET A 21 3.60 -9.92 -11.99
N LEU A 22 4.03 -8.77 -12.53
CA LEU A 22 5.40 -8.54 -12.98
C LEU A 22 6.39 -8.75 -11.84
N THR A 23 6.12 -8.18 -10.66
CA THR A 23 6.99 -8.34 -9.48
C THR A 23 7.09 -9.81 -9.06
N LEU A 24 5.97 -10.55 -9.12
CA LEU A 24 5.96 -11.98 -8.81
C LEU A 24 6.74 -12.78 -9.87
N TRP A 25 6.63 -12.42 -11.15
CA TRP A 25 7.26 -13.15 -12.24
C TRP A 25 8.77 -12.90 -12.33
N THR A 26 9.22 -11.65 -12.17
CA THR A 26 10.64 -11.29 -12.30
C THR A 26 11.44 -11.62 -11.05
N ASN A 27 10.89 -11.35 -9.86
CA ASN A 27 11.61 -11.49 -8.60
C ASN A 27 11.20 -12.73 -7.80
N GLY A 28 10.15 -13.45 -8.21
CA GLY A 28 9.58 -14.57 -7.45
C GLY A 28 8.90 -14.15 -6.13
N ARG A 29 8.62 -12.85 -5.96
CA ARG A 29 8.23 -12.26 -4.67
C ARG A 29 6.93 -11.50 -4.76
N ILE A 30 6.20 -11.50 -3.65
CA ILE A 30 4.93 -10.79 -3.52
C ILE A 30 5.20 -9.29 -3.33
N ALA A 31 4.41 -8.43 -4.00
CA ALA A 31 4.43 -6.97 -3.85
C ALA A 31 3.86 -6.48 -2.49
N GLY A 32 4.54 -6.81 -1.39
CA GLY A 32 4.22 -6.34 -0.04
C GLY A 32 5.08 -5.13 0.34
N ILE A 33 4.54 -3.91 0.22
CA ILE A 33 5.32 -2.66 0.36
C ILE A 33 6.01 -2.56 1.73
N SER A 34 5.31 -2.87 2.83
CA SER A 34 5.90 -2.86 4.18
C SER A 34 7.05 -3.86 4.32
N GLY A 35 6.93 -5.04 3.71
CA GLY A 35 7.99 -6.05 3.68
C GLY A 35 9.19 -5.64 2.84
N ILE A 36 8.95 -4.97 1.71
CA ILE A 36 9.98 -4.43 0.81
C ILE A 36 10.76 -3.33 1.52
N LEU A 37 10.05 -2.34 2.06
CA LEU A 37 10.61 -1.20 2.78
C LEU A 37 11.41 -1.63 4.00
N SER A 38 10.85 -2.48 4.86
CA SER A 38 11.54 -2.95 6.07
C SER A 38 12.83 -3.69 5.78
N GLY A 39 12.89 -4.54 4.74
CA GLY A 39 14.16 -5.18 4.36
C GLY A 39 15.08 -4.33 3.49
N ALA A 40 14.64 -3.16 3.00
CA ALA A 40 15.54 -2.14 2.49
C ALA A 40 16.19 -1.34 3.65
N MET A 41 15.45 -1.11 4.74
CA MET A 41 15.95 -0.41 5.94
C MET A 41 16.87 -1.28 6.81
N PHE A 42 16.58 -2.58 6.94
CA PHE A 42 17.39 -3.53 7.71
C PHE A 42 17.95 -4.64 6.81
N PRO A 43 18.97 -4.33 5.99
CA PRO A 43 19.42 -5.22 4.93
C PRO A 43 20.13 -6.47 5.49
N LYS A 44 19.69 -7.64 5.05
CA LYS A 44 20.55 -8.83 4.91
C LYS A 44 20.98 -8.85 3.45
N GLN A 45 22.29 -8.80 3.17
CA GLN A 45 22.91 -8.35 1.90
C GLN A 45 22.36 -8.93 0.58
N GLN A 46 21.69 -10.07 0.62
CA GLN A 46 21.11 -10.73 -0.55
C GLN A 46 19.67 -10.23 -0.70
N ASP A 47 19.42 -9.27 -1.62
CA ASP A 47 18.11 -8.77 -2.10
C ASP A 47 17.96 -7.24 -2.14
N MET A 48 18.97 -6.46 -1.75
CA MET A 48 18.81 -5.01 -1.57
C MET A 48 18.50 -4.26 -2.88
N LEU A 49 19.14 -4.64 -3.99
CA LEU A 49 19.01 -3.92 -5.27
C LEU A 49 17.56 -3.90 -5.78
N TRP A 50 16.88 -5.05 -5.83
CA TRP A 50 15.51 -5.09 -6.36
C TRP A 50 14.52 -4.32 -5.46
N ARG A 51 14.72 -4.34 -4.14
CA ARG A 51 13.88 -3.61 -3.18
C ARG A 51 14.02 -2.11 -3.37
N LEU A 52 15.26 -1.63 -3.54
CA LEU A 52 15.52 -0.22 -3.82
C LEU A 52 14.97 0.20 -5.17
N LEU A 53 15.15 -0.61 -6.21
CA LEU A 53 14.58 -0.34 -7.54
C LEU A 53 13.04 -0.30 -7.49
N PHE A 54 12.41 -1.20 -6.73
CA PHE A 54 10.96 -1.18 -6.55
C PHE A 54 10.48 0.09 -5.84
N ILE A 55 11.14 0.47 -4.73
CA ILE A 55 10.79 1.69 -3.98
C ILE A 55 11.02 2.93 -4.84
N ALA A 56 12.14 3.00 -5.56
CA ALA A 56 12.43 4.08 -6.48
C ALA A 56 11.37 4.16 -7.59
N GLY A 57 10.99 3.02 -8.19
CA GLY A 57 9.92 2.95 -9.19
C GLY A 57 8.56 3.42 -8.65
N LEU A 58 8.23 3.06 -7.41
CA LEU A 58 7.00 3.51 -6.75
C LEU A 58 6.98 5.03 -6.54
N LEU A 59 8.09 5.62 -6.08
CA LEU A 59 8.23 7.07 -5.89
C LEU A 59 8.23 7.81 -7.23
N LEU A 60 8.97 7.30 -8.22
CA LEU A 60 9.04 7.87 -9.57
C LEU A 60 7.69 7.83 -10.26
N GLY A 61 6.92 6.74 -10.14
CA GLY A 61 5.58 6.65 -10.71
C GLY A 61 4.65 7.74 -10.16
N GLY A 62 4.68 7.99 -8.85
CA GLY A 62 3.95 9.09 -8.23
C GLY A 62 4.41 10.47 -8.71
N ALA A 63 5.73 10.68 -8.82
CA ALA A 63 6.31 11.95 -9.30
C ALA A 63 5.96 12.22 -10.77
N VAL A 64 6.06 11.22 -11.64
CA VAL A 64 5.67 11.33 -13.06
C VAL A 64 4.19 11.66 -13.18
N TYR A 65 3.34 10.98 -12.40
CA TYR A 65 1.91 11.30 -12.37
C TYR A 65 1.66 12.74 -11.94
N ALA A 66 2.33 13.21 -10.88
CA ALA A 66 2.20 14.58 -10.39
C ALA A 66 2.57 15.63 -11.45
N ILE A 67 3.65 15.39 -12.19
CA ILE A 67 4.09 16.30 -13.27
C ILE A 67 3.07 16.27 -14.42
N ALA A 68 2.62 15.08 -14.81
CA ALA A 68 1.66 14.90 -15.89
C ALA A 68 0.27 15.49 -15.58
N SER A 69 -0.15 15.48 -14.31
CA SER A 69 -1.42 16.06 -13.85
C SER A 69 -1.36 17.57 -13.58
N GLY A 70 -0.19 18.21 -13.74
CA GLY A 70 -0.02 19.65 -13.45
C GLY A 70 0.12 19.97 -11.95
N GLY A 71 0.40 18.97 -11.12
CA GLY A 71 0.54 19.08 -9.67
C GLY A 71 -0.30 18.05 -8.92
N LEU A 72 0.09 17.82 -7.65
CA LEU A 72 -0.71 17.08 -6.67
C LEU A 72 -1.26 18.10 -5.68
N GLU A 73 -2.58 18.19 -5.58
CA GLU A 73 -3.21 18.98 -4.53
C GLU A 73 -3.13 18.19 -3.21
N VAL A 74 -2.18 18.57 -2.35
CA VAL A 74 -1.96 17.90 -1.06
C VAL A 74 -2.84 18.54 -0.01
N ILE A 75 -4.05 17.99 0.16
CA ILE A 75 -4.98 18.43 1.21
C ILE A 75 -4.73 17.57 2.46
N THR A 76 -3.93 18.07 3.40
CA THR A 76 -3.72 17.40 4.70
C THR A 76 -4.84 17.74 5.66
N GLN A 77 -5.65 16.76 6.01
CA GLN A 77 -6.74 16.90 7.00
C GLN A 77 -6.25 16.76 8.46
N ALA A 78 -5.02 16.27 8.67
CA ALA A 78 -4.46 15.97 9.98
C ALA A 78 -3.24 16.83 10.29
N SER A 79 -2.98 17.07 11.58
CA SER A 79 -1.76 17.78 12.02
C SER A 79 -0.51 16.96 11.71
N PRO A 80 0.68 17.60 11.56
CA PRO A 80 1.93 16.90 11.33
C PRO A 80 2.23 15.85 12.42
N LEU A 81 1.97 16.19 13.68
CA LEU A 81 2.16 15.28 14.81
C LEU A 81 1.27 14.04 14.70
N MET A 82 -0.01 14.22 14.35
CA MET A 82 -0.95 13.12 14.20
C MET A 82 -0.59 12.22 13.02
N THR A 83 -0.04 12.79 11.95
CA THR A 83 0.48 12.05 10.79
C THR A 83 1.66 11.15 11.18
N VAL A 84 2.59 11.66 11.98
CA VAL A 84 3.72 10.87 12.50
C VAL A 84 3.22 9.72 13.39
N ILE A 85 2.31 10.00 14.32
CA ILE A 85 1.74 8.98 15.21
C ILE A 85 1.02 7.91 14.39
N ALA A 86 0.19 8.30 13.41
CA ALA A 86 -0.50 7.38 12.52
C ALA A 86 0.50 6.51 11.72
N GLY A 87 1.56 7.11 11.18
CA GLY A 87 2.62 6.38 10.48
C GLY A 87 3.32 5.33 11.35
N LEU A 88 3.63 5.66 12.60
CA LEU A 88 4.22 4.72 13.56
C LEU A 88 3.27 3.57 13.90
N LEU A 89 1.99 3.86 14.16
CA LEU A 89 0.97 2.85 14.43
C LEU A 89 0.76 1.92 13.23
N VAL A 90 0.71 2.45 12.01
CA VAL A 90 0.63 1.66 10.77
C VAL A 90 1.90 0.81 10.59
N GLY A 91 3.08 1.36 10.82
CA GLY A 91 4.33 0.62 10.77
C GLY A 91 4.35 -0.57 11.74
N PHE A 92 3.98 -0.33 13.00
CA PHE A 92 3.87 -1.35 14.02
C PHE A 92 2.81 -2.40 13.67
N GLY A 93 1.62 -1.97 13.28
CA GLY A 93 0.50 -2.83 12.89
C GLY A 93 0.83 -3.74 11.70
N THR A 94 1.46 -3.20 10.66
CA THR A 94 1.86 -4.01 9.49
C THR A 94 2.95 -5.02 9.82
N ARG A 95 3.81 -4.73 10.82
CA ARG A 95 4.79 -5.72 11.31
C ARG A 95 4.11 -6.85 12.07
N MET A 96 3.19 -6.53 12.99
CA MET A 96 2.40 -7.54 13.72
C MET A 96 1.58 -8.41 12.76
N GLY A 97 0.93 -7.79 11.78
CA GLY A 97 0.17 -8.49 10.74
C GLY A 97 1.03 -9.31 9.77
N SER A 98 2.37 -9.24 9.86
CA SER A 98 3.29 -9.84 8.89
C SER A 98 3.05 -9.38 7.44
N GLY A 99 2.52 -8.18 7.25
CA GLY A 99 2.12 -7.67 5.95
C GLY A 99 1.30 -6.39 6.04
N CYS A 100 1.11 -5.75 4.89
CA CYS A 100 0.25 -4.58 4.72
C CYS A 100 -0.91 -4.91 3.78
N THR A 101 -1.77 -3.92 3.50
CA THR A 101 -2.90 -4.04 2.58
C THR A 101 -2.46 -4.37 1.15
N SER A 102 -1.28 -3.94 0.69
CA SER A 102 -0.79 -4.36 -0.64
C SER A 102 -0.46 -5.85 -0.69
N GLY A 103 0.13 -6.39 0.39
CA GLY A 103 0.50 -7.81 0.48
C GLY A 103 -0.71 -8.71 0.72
N HIS A 104 -1.53 -8.41 1.73
CA HIS A 104 -2.71 -9.22 2.07
C HIS A 104 -3.89 -8.94 1.16
N GLY A 105 -4.24 -7.67 0.94
CA GLY A 105 -5.42 -7.26 0.21
C GLY A 105 -5.31 -7.50 -1.30
N ILE A 106 -4.22 -7.03 -1.93
CA ILE A 106 -4.06 -7.18 -3.39
C ILE A 106 -3.58 -8.60 -3.72
N CYS A 107 -2.37 -8.95 -3.29
CA CYS A 107 -1.75 -10.22 -3.71
C CYS A 107 -2.26 -11.44 -2.93
N GLY A 108 -2.56 -11.30 -1.64
CA GLY A 108 -2.92 -12.40 -0.75
C GLY A 108 -4.34 -12.94 -1.02
N ILE A 109 -5.32 -12.05 -1.17
CA ILE A 109 -6.69 -12.40 -1.55
C ILE A 109 -6.73 -12.98 -2.97
N ALA A 110 -6.00 -12.39 -3.92
CA ALA A 110 -5.90 -12.93 -5.29
C ALA A 110 -5.34 -14.37 -5.35
N ARG A 111 -4.59 -14.78 -4.32
CA ARG A 111 -4.06 -16.14 -4.15
C ARG A 111 -4.92 -17.03 -3.25
N PHE A 112 -6.15 -16.62 -2.95
CA PHE A 112 -7.10 -17.33 -2.09
C PHE A 112 -6.57 -17.67 -0.68
N SER A 113 -5.70 -16.82 -0.12
CA SER A 113 -5.14 -17.03 1.21
C SER A 113 -6.14 -16.68 2.30
N GLN A 114 -6.61 -17.68 3.06
CA GLN A 114 -7.49 -17.48 4.23
C GLN A 114 -6.91 -16.48 5.24
N ARG A 115 -5.60 -16.58 5.53
CA ARG A 115 -4.89 -15.63 6.38
C ARG A 115 -5.04 -14.19 5.90
N SER A 116 -5.00 -13.98 4.58
CA SER A 116 -5.09 -12.65 3.98
C SER A 116 -6.49 -12.08 3.98
N PHE A 117 -7.52 -12.93 3.85
CA PHE A 117 -8.91 -12.53 4.07
C PHE A 117 -9.12 -12.02 5.50
N VAL A 118 -8.67 -12.79 6.51
CA VAL A 118 -8.78 -12.40 7.92
C VAL A 118 -8.02 -11.10 8.18
N ALA A 119 -6.75 -11.01 7.76
CA ALA A 119 -5.94 -9.81 7.96
C ALA A 119 -6.58 -8.56 7.33
N THR A 120 -7.06 -8.67 6.09
CA THR A 120 -7.69 -7.55 5.37
C THR A 120 -9.01 -7.15 6.02
N GLY A 121 -9.82 -8.12 6.45
CA GLY A 121 -11.04 -7.87 7.21
C GLY A 121 -10.76 -7.09 8.50
N THR A 122 -9.75 -7.50 9.28
CA THR A 122 -9.34 -6.80 10.49
C THR A 122 -8.86 -5.37 10.21
N PHE A 123 -8.05 -5.16 9.17
CA PHE A 123 -7.59 -3.82 8.79
C PHE A 123 -8.75 -2.89 8.40
N MET A 124 -9.71 -3.41 7.62
CA MET A 124 -10.88 -2.63 7.22
C MET A 124 -11.80 -2.33 8.40
N LEU A 125 -12.04 -3.30 9.28
CA LEU A 125 -12.85 -3.11 10.48
C LEU A 125 -12.23 -2.04 11.39
N ALA A 126 -10.93 -2.13 11.67
CA ALA A 126 -10.22 -1.13 12.46
C ALA A 126 -10.33 0.26 11.82
N ARG A 127 -10.12 0.37 10.50
CA ARG A 127 -10.30 1.63 9.76
C ARG A 127 -11.71 2.19 9.91
N PHE A 128 -12.75 1.37 9.76
CA PHE A 128 -14.14 1.82 9.89
C PHE A 128 -14.42 2.33 11.30
N ILE A 129 -13.97 1.61 12.33
CA ILE A 129 -14.12 2.03 13.73
C ILE A 129 -13.39 3.36 13.98
N THR A 130 -12.13 3.50 13.56
CA THR A 130 -11.36 4.74 13.74
C THR A 130 -12.05 5.93 13.07
N VAL A 131 -12.48 5.79 11.82
CA VAL A 131 -13.15 6.87 11.09
C VAL A 131 -14.50 7.23 11.72
N TYR A 132 -15.26 6.24 12.19
CA TYR A 132 -16.53 6.48 12.89
C TYR A 132 -16.30 7.30 14.16
N LEU A 133 -15.35 6.89 15.00
CA LEU A 133 -15.02 7.58 16.24
C LEU A 133 -14.48 9.00 16.00
N GLU A 134 -13.69 9.23 14.95
CA GLU A 134 -13.11 10.55 14.67
C GLU A 134 -14.12 11.53 14.04
N ARG A 135 -15.09 11.02 13.26
CA ARG A 135 -15.98 11.86 12.44
C ARG A 135 -17.41 11.97 12.97
N HIS A 136 -17.84 11.08 13.87
CA HIS A 136 -19.25 10.99 14.29
C HIS A 136 -19.47 10.95 15.82
N VAL A 137 -18.41 10.87 16.62
CA VAL A 137 -18.47 10.95 18.10
C VAL A 137 -17.72 12.21 18.54
#